data_AF-A0A525JV31-F1
#
_entry.id   AF-A0A525JV31-F1
#
_cell.length_a   1.000
_cell.length_b   1.000
_cell.length_c   1.000
_cell.angle_alpha   90.00
_cell.angle_beta   90.00
_cell.angle_gamma   90.00
#
_symmetry.space_group_name_H-M   'P 1'
#
loop_
_entity.id
_entity.type
_entity.pdbx_description
1 polymer ?
#
loop_
_entity_poly.entity_id
_entity_poly.type
_entity_poly.pdbx_seq_one_letter_code
_entity_poly.pdbx_strand_id
1 'polypeptide(L)'
;MIIARAVIPAVLVPLSSPLSAAPAPQAFSAAATVTAQLEPKDFSTRRPTVCTEQYEPVCGRINGVLKTYSNQCYARAEGADVIAQGSCTGSVLPPGPR
;
A
#
# COMPACT_ATOMS: atom_id res chain seq x y z
N MET A 1 48.03 10.37 22.92
CA MET A 1 47.63 11.71 23.43
C MET A 1 46.22 11.99 22.94
N ILE A 2 45.31 12.17 23.88
CA ILE A 2 43.86 12.31 23.71
C ILE A 2 43.59 13.81 23.67
N ILE A 3 43.01 14.35 22.59
CA ILE A 3 42.53 15.74 22.55
C ILE A 3 41.23 15.71 21.72
N ALA A 4 40.11 15.37 22.35
CA ALA A 4 39.19 16.24 23.08
C ALA A 4 38.05 16.72 22.17
N ARG A 5 36.86 16.14 22.39
CA ARG A 5 35.56 16.62 21.90
C ARG A 5 35.22 17.91 22.65
N ALA A 6 34.76 18.94 21.93
CA ALA A 6 34.05 20.09 22.49
C ALA A 6 32.93 20.43 21.50
N VAL A 7 31.69 19.97 21.69
CA VAL A 7 30.62 20.50 22.56
C VAL A 7 30.38 22.01 22.36
N ILE A 8 29.48 22.26 21.42
CA ILE A 8 28.49 23.34 21.26
C ILE A 8 28.39 24.35 22.43
N PRO A 9 28.33 25.66 22.12
CA PRO A 9 27.41 26.59 22.77
C PRO A 9 26.49 27.25 21.72
N ALA A 10 25.18 27.08 21.88
CA ALA A 10 24.30 28.08 22.50
C ALA A 10 23.81 29.16 21.51
N VAL A 11 22.69 28.82 20.86
CA VAL A 11 21.50 29.66 20.66
C VAL A 11 21.69 31.18 20.84
N LEU A 12 21.71 31.91 19.73
CA LEU A 12 21.33 33.32 19.72
C LEU A 12 20.04 33.45 18.89
N VAL A 13 18.90 33.49 19.58
CA VAL A 13 17.60 33.87 19.00
C VAL A 13 17.49 35.39 19.06
N PRO A 14 17.43 36.11 17.93
CA PRO A 14 17.01 37.51 17.95
C PRO A 14 15.48 37.59 18.09
N LEU A 15 15.08 38.11 19.24
CA LEU A 15 13.72 38.54 19.59
C LEU A 15 13.39 39.83 18.83
N SER A 16 12.65 39.74 17.72
CA SER A 16 12.06 40.91 17.08
C SER A 16 10.79 40.56 16.29
N SER A 17 9.68 40.49 17.01
CA SER A 17 8.33 40.63 16.45
C SER A 17 8.14 42.04 15.87
N PRO A 18 7.37 42.18 14.79
CA PRO A 18 6.09 42.86 14.99
C PRO A 18 4.92 42.12 14.32
N LEU A 19 3.95 41.80 15.18
CA LEU A 19 2.53 42.13 15.06
C LEU A 19 1.99 42.54 13.67
N SER A 20 0.94 41.83 13.26
CA SER A 20 -0.20 42.31 12.46
C SER A 20 -0.31 41.85 11.01
N ALA A 21 -0.90 40.66 10.85
CA ALA A 21 -1.89 40.42 9.80
C ALA A 21 -2.91 39.43 10.36
N ALA A 22 -3.99 39.96 10.93
CA ALA A 22 -5.15 39.17 11.30
C ALA A 22 -5.74 38.53 10.03
N PRO A 23 -5.92 37.20 9.95
CA PRO A 23 -6.85 36.66 8.98
C PRO A 23 -8.25 37.09 9.41
N ALA A 24 -8.96 37.76 8.51
CA ALA A 24 -10.39 38.01 8.63
C ALA A 24 -11.11 36.72 9.06
N PRO A 25 -12.21 36.80 9.83
CA PRO A 25 -13.02 35.62 10.10
C PRO A 25 -13.43 35.06 8.75
N GLN A 26 -12.88 33.90 8.38
CA GLN A 26 -13.40 33.13 7.29
C GLN A 26 -14.83 32.86 7.69
N ALA A 27 -15.77 33.50 6.98
CA ALA A 27 -17.17 33.21 7.11
C ALA A 27 -17.27 31.69 6.95
N PHE A 28 -17.57 31.01 8.06
CA PHE A 28 -18.05 29.65 8.04
C PHE A 28 -19.41 29.74 7.37
N SER A 29 -19.38 29.81 6.04
CA SER A 29 -20.56 29.82 5.22
C SER A 29 -21.29 28.53 5.56
N ALA A 30 -22.46 28.69 6.17
CA ALA A 30 -23.37 27.62 6.50
C ALA A 30 -23.92 27.02 5.21
N ALA A 31 -23.07 26.25 4.54
CA ALA A 31 -23.40 25.28 3.54
C ALA A 31 -22.75 23.97 3.97
N ALA A 32 -23.03 23.55 5.20
CA ALA A 32 -22.90 22.15 5.59
C ALA A 32 -24.01 21.36 4.90
N THR A 33 -24.00 21.33 3.56
CA THR A 33 -24.37 20.09 2.90
C THR A 33 -23.37 19.08 3.40
N VAL A 34 -23.81 18.25 4.33
CA VAL A 34 -23.25 16.93 4.54
C VAL A 34 -23.47 16.20 3.21
N THR A 35 -22.67 16.55 2.20
CA THR A 35 -22.30 15.58 1.19
C THR A 35 -21.52 14.58 1.99
N ALA A 36 -22.22 13.56 2.47
CA ALA A 36 -21.57 12.31 2.77
C ALA A 36 -20.62 12.09 1.60
N GLN A 37 -19.31 12.20 1.87
CA GLN A 37 -18.34 11.60 0.99
C GLN A 37 -18.69 10.12 1.05
N LEU A 38 -19.61 9.72 0.18
CA LEU A 38 -19.57 8.41 -0.40
C LEU A 38 -18.28 8.45 -1.21
N GLU A 39 -17.14 8.29 -0.51
CA GLU A 39 -16.00 7.65 -1.14
C GLU A 39 -16.59 6.47 -1.88
N PRO A 40 -16.43 6.35 -3.20
CA PRO A 40 -16.90 5.19 -3.93
C PRO A 40 -16.15 4.00 -3.33
N LYS A 41 -16.76 3.36 -2.34
CA LYS A 41 -16.27 2.11 -1.78
C LYS A 41 -16.34 1.16 -2.96
N ASP A 42 -15.19 0.95 -3.55
CA ASP A 42 -15.03 0.41 -4.89
C ASP A 42 -15.60 -1.02 -4.91
N PHE A 43 -16.88 -1.13 -5.23
CA PHE A 43 -17.62 -2.38 -5.34
C PHE A 43 -17.11 -3.23 -6.51
N SER A 44 -16.12 -2.73 -7.27
CA SER A 44 -15.41 -3.48 -8.30
C SER A 44 -14.30 -4.36 -7.73
N THR A 45 -13.91 -4.23 -6.46
CA THR A 45 -12.74 -4.93 -5.91
C THR A 45 -12.92 -6.42 -5.62
N ARG A 46 -14.12 -6.99 -5.76
CA ARG A 46 -14.27 -8.45 -5.77
C ARG A 46 -15.56 -8.88 -6.47
N ARG A 47 -15.64 -8.69 -7.78
CA ARG A 47 -16.67 -9.42 -8.55
C ARG A 47 -16.47 -10.92 -8.30
N PRO A 48 -17.54 -11.68 -8.00
CA PRO A 48 -17.43 -13.12 -7.91
C PRO A 48 -16.84 -13.64 -9.21
N THR A 49 -15.68 -14.28 -9.13
CA THR A 49 -15.02 -14.88 -10.29
C THR A 49 -15.59 -16.28 -10.45
N VAL A 50 -16.17 -16.57 -11.61
CA VAL A 50 -16.62 -17.92 -11.96
C VAL A 50 -15.46 -18.61 -12.69
N CYS A 51 -15.05 -19.76 -12.16
CA CYS A 51 -14.00 -20.58 -12.76
C CYS A 51 -14.58 -21.90 -13.25
N THR A 52 -14.02 -22.41 -14.34
CA THR A 52 -14.26 -23.77 -14.80
C THR A 52 -13.56 -24.78 -13.89
N GLU A 53 -14.06 -26.02 -13.86
CA GLU A 53 -13.47 -27.12 -13.09
C GLU A 53 -12.30 -27.82 -13.81
N GLN A 54 -11.77 -27.22 -14.88
CA GLN A 54 -10.60 -27.73 -15.59
C GLN A 54 -9.38 -27.77 -14.64
N TYR A 55 -8.71 -28.92 -14.57
CA TYR A 55 -7.53 -29.10 -13.73
C TYR A 55 -6.24 -28.89 -14.55
N GLU A 56 -5.62 -27.74 -14.35
CA GLU A 56 -4.36 -27.32 -14.97
C GLU A 56 -3.52 -26.59 -13.90
N PRO A 57 -2.85 -27.32 -13.00
CA PRO A 57 -2.33 -26.76 -11.77
C PRO A 57 -1.28 -25.68 -12.03
N VAL A 58 -1.30 -24.62 -11.20
CA VAL A 58 -0.32 -23.54 -11.23
C VAL A 58 0.21 -23.22 -9.84
N CYS A 59 1.44 -22.74 -9.76
CA CYS A 59 2.04 -22.26 -8.53
C CYS A 59 1.85 -20.75 -8.47
N GLY A 60 1.09 -20.30 -7.47
CA GLY A 60 0.82 -18.90 -7.21
C GLY A 60 1.49 -18.42 -5.93
N ARG A 61 1.79 -17.13 -5.86
CA ARG A 61 2.23 -16.44 -4.65
C ARG A 61 1.13 -15.50 -4.17
N ILE A 62 0.75 -15.62 -2.89
CA ILE A 62 -0.20 -14.72 -2.23
C ILE A 62 0.36 -14.35 -0.86
N ASN A 63 0.45 -13.05 -0.56
CA ASN A 63 1.02 -12.55 0.70
C ASN A 63 2.42 -13.15 1.02
N GLY A 64 3.26 -13.37 0.00
CA GLY A 64 4.60 -13.96 0.14
C GLY A 64 4.63 -15.49 0.28
N VAL A 65 3.48 -16.16 0.42
CA VAL A 65 3.36 -17.62 0.56
C VAL A 65 3.10 -18.26 -0.80
N LEU A 66 3.74 -19.40 -1.06
CA LEU A 66 3.49 -20.21 -2.26
C LEU A 66 2.32 -21.15 -2.03
N LYS A 67 1.37 -21.18 -2.96
CA LYS A 67 0.20 -22.05 -2.93
C LYS A 67 -0.04 -22.62 -4.32
N THR A 68 -0.32 -23.92 -4.37
CA THR A 68 -0.78 -24.59 -5.59
C THR A 68 -2.27 -24.32 -5.80
N TYR A 69 -2.64 -23.93 -7.01
CA TYR A 69 -4.01 -23.71 -7.44
C TYR A 69 -4.40 -24.75 -8.49
N SER A 70 -5.66 -25.20 -8.49
CA SER A 70 -6.16 -26.19 -9.45
C SER A 70 -6.12 -25.70 -10.90
N ASN A 71 -6.24 -24.39 -11.11
CA ASN A 71 -6.01 -23.72 -12.39
C ASN A 71 -5.70 -22.23 -12.21
N GLN A 72 -5.31 -21.58 -13.31
CA GLN A 72 -4.99 -20.14 -13.34
C GLN A 72 -6.19 -19.25 -12.93
N CYS A 73 -7.42 -19.66 -13.24
CA CYS A 73 -8.60 -18.88 -12.86
C CYS A 73 -8.71 -18.79 -11.33
N TYR A 74 -8.59 -19.91 -10.61
CA TYR A 74 -8.63 -19.93 -9.15
C TYR A 74 -7.50 -19.12 -8.52
N ALA A 75 -6.29 -19.14 -9.11
CA ALA A 75 -5.19 -18.29 -8.65
C ALA A 75 -5.56 -16.80 -8.73
N ARG A 76 -6.10 -16.34 -9.87
CA ARG A 76 -6.51 -14.94 -10.07
C ARG A 76 -7.70 -14.55 -9.19
N ALA A 77 -8.65 -15.45 -8.98
CA ALA A 77 -9.81 -15.22 -8.12
C ALA A 77 -9.42 -14.97 -6.65
N GLU A 78 -8.35 -15.61 -6.19
CA GLU A 78 -7.75 -15.34 -4.88
C GLU A 78 -6.80 -14.14 -4.88
N GLY A 79 -6.44 -13.59 -6.04
CA GLY A 79 -5.48 -12.49 -6.16
C GLY A 79 -4.03 -12.93 -6.03
N ALA A 80 -3.73 -14.19 -6.36
CA ALA A 80 -2.38 -14.72 -6.36
C ALA A 80 -1.65 -14.42 -7.68
N ASP A 81 -0.38 -14.07 -7.58
CA ASP A 81 0.52 -13.94 -8.73
C ASP A 81 0.99 -15.32 -9.18
N VAL A 82 0.68 -15.72 -10.41
CA VAL A 82 1.15 -17.00 -10.96
C VAL A 82 2.63 -16.89 -11.32
N ILE A 83 3.47 -17.65 -10.62
CA ILE A 83 4.93 -17.60 -10.76
C ILE A 83 5.49 -18.79 -11.55
N ALA A 84 4.76 -19.90 -11.62
CA ALA A 84 5.14 -21.07 -12.40
C ALA A 84 3.92 -21.89 -12.84
N GLN A 85 4.08 -22.61 -13.94
CA GLN A 85 3.16 -23.66 -14.37
C GLN A 85 3.40 -24.93 -13.55
N GLY A 86 2.35 -25.70 -13.28
CA GLY A 86 2.42 -26.87 -12.42
C GLY A 86 2.28 -26.54 -10.93
N SER A 87 2.28 -27.58 -10.08
CA SER A 87 2.18 -27.40 -8.63
C SER A 87 3.44 -26.78 -8.02
N CYS A 88 3.30 -26.15 -6.86
CA CYS A 88 4.45 -25.72 -6.08
C CYS A 88 5.19 -26.94 -5.51
N THR A 89 6.23 -27.39 -6.20
CA THR A 89 7.22 -28.31 -5.63
C THR A 89 8.20 -27.46 -4.84
N GLY A 90 8.37 -27.74 -3.54
CA GLY A 90 9.08 -26.88 -2.57
C GLY A 90 10.60 -26.75 -2.78
N SER A 91 11.08 -26.67 -4.01
CA SER A 91 12.50 -26.62 -4.32
C SER A 91 12.87 -25.84 -5.59
N VAL A 92 11.94 -25.49 -6.49
CA VAL A 92 12.33 -24.83 -7.75
C VAL A 92 11.31 -23.80 -8.17
N LEU A 93 11.48 -22.55 -7.73
CA LEU A 93 11.24 -21.44 -8.65
C LEU A 93 12.57 -21.20 -9.36
N PRO A 94 12.68 -21.42 -10.69
CA PRO A 94 13.82 -20.88 -11.41
C PRO A 94 13.78 -19.35 -11.25
N PRO A 95 14.91 -18.68 -10.95
CA PRO A 95 14.93 -17.23 -10.88
C PRO A 95 14.49 -16.66 -12.24
N GLY A 96 13.31 -16.03 -12.27
CA GLY A 96 12.81 -15.33 -13.45
C GLY A 96 13.71 -14.14 -13.81
N PRO A 97 13.82 -13.77 -15.10
CA PRO A 97 14.70 -12.70 -15.54
C PRO A 97 14.21 -11.35 -15.00
N ARG A 98 15.17 -10.52 -14.57
CA ARG A 98 14.94 -9.11 -14.22
C ARG A 98 14.57 -8.28 -15.44
#